data_AF-A0A7V9E6N7-F1
#
_entry.id   AF-A0A7V9E6N7-F1
#
_cell.length_a   1.000
_cell.length_b   1.000
_cell.length_c   1.000
_cell.angle_alpha   90.00
_cell.angle_beta   90.00
_cell.angle_gamma   90.00
#
_symmetry.space_group_name_H-M   'P 1'
#
loop_
_entity.id
_entity.type
_entity.pdbx_description
1 polymer ?
#
loop_
_entity_poly.entity_id
_entity_poly.type
_entity_poly.pdbx_seq_one_letter_code
_entity_poly.pdbx_strand_id
1 'polypeptide(L)'
;MKKQGTRAVGLALAVVLTAAACSTKAADTSGGGTGGEGGGDPSELLTDSGVTDDTITLGILTDLTGPFAALSTAIVQGNQLVYDKINEDGGICDRQIELIVEDHGYDVQRAVQLYAQVEPDVLGMTQLIGSPMTTALLDTITETEMVTAPASWASTLLENPYILMAGTTYDLEMING
;
A
#
# COMPACT_ATOMS: atom_id res chain seq x y z
N MET A 1 -41.42 -29.63 62.00
CA MET A 1 -40.71 -28.62 61.17
C MET A 1 -39.85 -27.73 62.07
N LYS A 2 -38.56 -28.08 62.27
CA LYS A 2 -37.49 -27.17 62.74
C LYS A 2 -36.15 -27.93 62.79
N LYS A 3 -35.31 -27.61 61.81
CA LYS A 3 -33.84 -27.57 61.72
C LYS A 3 -33.01 -28.66 62.44
N GLN A 4 -32.50 -29.61 61.65
CA GLN A 4 -31.27 -30.39 61.88
C GLN A 4 -30.05 -29.44 61.73
N GLY A 5 -28.87 -29.62 62.32
CA GLY A 5 -28.21 -30.74 62.98
C GLY A 5 -26.71 -30.64 62.61
N THR A 6 -25.86 -30.31 63.58
CA THR A 6 -24.43 -30.01 63.38
C THR A 6 -23.57 -31.27 63.57
N ARG A 7 -22.48 -31.39 62.77
CA ARG A 7 -21.14 -31.99 63.05
C ARG A 7 -20.69 -33.19 62.18
N ALA A 8 -19.67 -32.88 61.37
CA ALA A 8 -18.31 -33.47 61.33
C ALA A 8 -18.00 -34.81 60.61
N VAL A 9 -16.77 -34.81 60.05
CA VAL A 9 -15.78 -35.90 59.86
C VAL A 9 -15.49 -36.36 58.41
N GLY A 10 -14.20 -36.40 58.07
CA GLY A 10 -13.57 -37.33 57.09
C GLY A 10 -13.05 -36.68 55.81
N LEU A 11 -11.80 -36.20 55.73
CA LEU A 11 -10.56 -36.94 55.37
C LEU A 11 -10.45 -37.39 53.89
N ALA A 12 -9.66 -36.61 53.13
CA ALA A 12 -8.75 -36.92 52.00
C ALA A 12 -9.06 -38.04 50.98
N LEU A 13 -9.06 -37.72 49.67
CA LEU A 13 -8.00 -38.05 48.69
C LEU A 13 -8.28 -37.43 47.29
N ALA A 14 -7.23 -37.26 46.49
CA ALA A 14 -7.04 -36.36 45.34
C ALA A 14 -7.83 -36.63 44.05
N VAL A 15 -7.88 -35.65 43.13
CA VAL A 15 -7.25 -35.65 41.78
C VAL A 15 -7.49 -34.30 41.08
N VAL A 16 -6.46 -33.87 40.34
CA VAL A 16 -6.16 -32.56 39.76
C VAL A 16 -6.91 -32.29 38.44
N LEU A 17 -7.39 -31.05 38.23
CA LEU A 17 -7.49 -30.44 36.89
C LEU A 17 -7.11 -28.96 36.96
N THR A 18 -6.11 -28.63 36.15
CA THR A 18 -5.37 -27.37 36.07
C THR A 18 -6.16 -26.27 35.37
N ALA A 19 -6.44 -25.17 36.07
CA ALA A 19 -6.76 -23.89 35.44
C ALA A 19 -5.49 -23.02 35.48
N ALA A 20 -4.84 -22.86 34.32
CA ALA A 20 -3.77 -21.90 34.15
C ALA A 20 -4.35 -20.49 34.33
N ALA A 21 -3.91 -19.82 35.39
CA ALA A 21 -4.14 -18.41 35.61
C ALA A 21 -3.26 -17.62 34.63
N CYS A 22 -3.86 -16.97 33.64
CA CYS A 22 -3.17 -15.96 32.84
C CYS A 22 -3.08 -14.67 33.65
N SER A 23 -1.97 -14.54 34.39
CA SER A 23 -1.51 -13.29 34.97
C SER A 23 -0.47 -12.66 34.03
N THR A 24 -0.68 -11.37 33.75
CA THR A 24 0.31 -10.32 33.46
C THR A 24 1.24 -10.49 32.25
N LYS A 25 1.19 -9.53 31.32
CA LYS A 25 2.23 -8.49 31.12
C LYS A 25 2.01 -7.78 29.78
N ALA A 26 1.62 -6.51 29.82
CA ALA A 26 1.70 -5.61 28.67
C ALA A 26 2.89 -4.67 28.90
N ALA A 27 3.89 -4.83 28.05
CA ALA A 27 5.10 -4.02 27.82
C ALA A 27 5.82 -4.75 26.67
N ASP A 28 6.28 -4.17 25.56
CA ASP A 28 6.27 -2.83 24.99
C ASP A 28 6.58 -3.02 23.48
N THR A 29 6.23 -2.03 22.67
CA THR A 29 6.95 -1.53 21.47
C THR A 29 7.28 -2.41 20.25
N SER A 30 7.16 -1.67 19.13
CA SER A 30 7.98 -1.61 17.92
C SER A 30 7.73 -2.62 16.82
N GLY A 31 7.39 -2.05 15.66
CA GLY A 31 7.33 -2.72 14.38
C GLY A 31 8.68 -3.23 13.87
N GLY A 32 8.60 -3.77 12.67
CA GLY A 32 9.70 -4.37 11.95
C GLY A 32 9.15 -5.53 11.14
N GLY A 33 8.78 -5.23 9.89
CA GLY A 33 8.45 -6.26 8.92
C GLY A 33 9.64 -7.20 8.75
N THR A 34 9.35 -8.49 8.78
CA THR A 34 10.17 -9.53 8.15
C THR A 34 9.22 -10.61 7.67
N GLY A 35 9.19 -10.83 6.36
CA GLY A 35 8.44 -11.92 5.75
C GLY A 35 8.79 -13.28 6.34
N GLY A 36 7.80 -14.16 6.38
CA GLY A 36 7.94 -15.53 6.80
C GLY A 36 6.62 -16.28 6.68
N GLU A 37 6.57 -17.23 5.73
CA GLU A 37 5.49 -18.18 5.53
C GLU A 37 5.05 -18.90 6.81
N GLY A 38 3.73 -19.04 6.96
CA GLY A 38 3.13 -20.17 7.66
C GLY A 38 2.26 -19.84 8.87
N GLY A 39 0.94 -19.81 8.65
CA GLY A 39 -0.05 -20.08 9.70
C GLY A 39 -0.85 -18.89 10.22
N GLY A 40 -1.34 -18.02 9.33
CA GLY A 40 -2.40 -17.06 9.69
C GLY A 40 -3.77 -17.75 9.80
N ASP A 41 -4.55 -17.38 10.81
CA ASP A 41 -5.98 -17.67 10.86
C ASP A 41 -6.62 -17.17 9.55
N PRO A 42 -7.54 -17.90 8.89
CA PRO A 42 -8.18 -17.46 7.64
C PRO A 42 -8.93 -16.11 7.71
N SER A 43 -8.90 -15.43 8.87
CA SER A 43 -9.40 -14.08 9.09
C SER A 43 -8.35 -12.96 8.95
N GLU A 44 -7.05 -13.26 8.86
CA GLU A 44 -6.02 -12.25 8.60
C GLU A 44 -5.72 -12.17 7.10
N LEU A 45 -6.21 -11.10 6.45
CA LEU A 45 -5.81 -10.77 5.08
C LEU A 45 -4.31 -10.46 5.10
N LEU A 46 -3.50 -11.22 4.35
CA LEU A 46 -2.11 -10.87 4.12
C LEU A 46 -2.09 -9.50 3.40
N THR A 47 -1.60 -8.46 4.08
CA THR A 47 -1.38 -7.15 3.48
C THR A 47 0.00 -7.12 2.83
N ASP A 48 0.08 -6.55 1.63
CA ASP A 48 1.32 -6.36 0.87
C ASP A 48 1.77 -4.89 0.93
N SER A 49 2.83 -4.51 0.22
CA SER A 49 3.36 -3.14 0.16
C SER A 49 2.26 -2.10 -0.06
N GLY A 50 2.32 -1.02 0.73
CA GLY A 50 1.35 0.08 0.68
C GLY A 50 -0.09 -0.27 1.05
N VAL A 51 -0.35 -1.40 1.70
CA VAL A 51 -1.68 -1.75 2.23
C VAL A 51 -1.59 -2.05 3.72
N THR A 52 -2.44 -1.42 4.53
CA THR A 52 -2.60 -1.70 5.97
C THR A 52 -4.02 -2.23 6.24
N ASP A 53 -4.40 -2.33 7.51
CA ASP A 53 -5.78 -2.69 7.88
C ASP A 53 -6.80 -1.61 7.46
N ASP A 54 -6.36 -0.36 7.35
CA ASP A 54 -7.20 0.84 7.21
C ASP A 54 -6.80 1.75 6.03
N THR A 55 -5.67 1.52 5.37
CA THR A 55 -5.15 2.41 4.31
C THR A 55 -4.63 1.63 3.10
N ILE A 56 -4.81 2.22 1.92
CA ILE A 56 -4.13 1.89 0.66
C ILE A 56 -3.33 3.13 0.22
N THR A 57 -2.02 3.01 0.15
CA THR A 57 -1.12 4.10 -0.25
C THR A 57 -0.74 3.96 -1.71
N LEU A 58 -0.90 5.04 -2.49
CA LEU A 58 -0.51 5.11 -3.90
C LEU A 58 0.52 6.20 -4.11
N GLY A 59 1.49 5.93 -4.98
CA GLY A 59 2.56 6.86 -5.32
C GLY A 59 2.22 7.75 -6.52
N ILE A 60 2.69 8.98 -6.46
CA ILE A 60 2.72 9.95 -7.55
C ILE A 60 4.13 10.52 -7.65
N LEU A 61 4.78 10.28 -8.79
CA LEU A 61 6.05 10.88 -9.16
C LEU A 61 5.81 11.81 -10.34
N THR A 62 6.01 13.10 -10.11
CA THR A 62 5.51 14.13 -11.02
C THR A 62 6.45 15.32 -11.15
N ASP A 63 6.08 16.26 -12.01
CA ASP A 63 6.81 17.49 -12.25
C ASP A 63 5.96 18.69 -11.82
N LEU A 64 6.16 19.23 -10.62
CA LEU A 64 5.43 20.39 -10.07
C LEU A 64 6.21 21.70 -10.16
N THR A 65 7.53 21.63 -10.36
CA THR A 65 8.41 22.82 -10.39
C THR A 65 9.09 23.05 -11.74
N GLY A 66 9.03 22.08 -12.65
CA GLY A 66 9.66 22.10 -13.96
C GLY A 66 8.69 22.41 -15.12
N PRO A 67 9.06 22.00 -16.36
CA PRO A 67 8.38 22.42 -17.58
C PRO A 67 6.91 21.96 -17.70
N PHE A 68 6.52 20.89 -17.03
CA PHE A 68 5.17 20.32 -17.04
C PHE A 68 4.36 20.64 -15.78
N ALA A 69 4.86 21.55 -14.91
CA ALA A 69 4.20 21.97 -13.66
C ALA A 69 2.69 22.17 -13.77
N ALA A 70 2.24 22.92 -14.78
CA ALA A 70 0.81 23.23 -14.97
C ALA A 70 -0.02 21.97 -15.31
N LEU A 71 0.49 21.11 -16.20
CA LEU A 71 -0.17 19.86 -16.57
C LEU A 71 -0.20 18.88 -15.39
N SER A 72 0.95 18.65 -14.76
CA SER A 72 1.11 17.78 -13.62
C SER A 72 0.21 18.18 -12.45
N THR A 73 0.12 19.48 -12.15
CA THR A 73 -0.76 20.00 -11.10
C THR A 73 -2.22 19.63 -11.38
N ALA A 74 -2.68 19.77 -12.63
CA ALA A 74 -4.05 19.41 -13.01
C ALA A 74 -4.30 17.90 -12.88
N ILE A 75 -3.33 17.05 -13.25
CA ILE A 75 -3.45 15.59 -13.12
C ILE A 75 -3.48 15.19 -11.64
N VAL A 76 -2.59 15.74 -10.79
CA VAL A 76 -2.58 15.48 -9.35
C VAL A 76 -3.91 15.87 -8.71
N GLN A 77 -4.46 17.04 -9.07
CA GLN A 77 -5.76 17.47 -8.58
C GLN A 77 -6.90 16.55 -9.04
N GLY A 78 -6.82 16.02 -10.27
CA GLY A 78 -7.77 15.04 -10.78
C GLY A 78 -7.71 13.72 -10.00
N ASN A 79 -6.51 13.21 -9.74
CA ASN A 79 -6.29 12.02 -8.92
C ASN A 79 -6.86 12.23 -7.51
N GLN A 80 -6.50 13.35 -6.85
CA GLN A 80 -7.02 13.68 -5.52
C GLN A 80 -8.54 13.74 -5.50
N LEU A 81 -9.16 14.41 -6.48
CA LEU A 81 -10.63 14.52 -6.55
C LEU A 81 -11.32 13.15 -6.63
N VAL A 82 -10.76 12.22 -7.42
CA VAL A 82 -11.34 10.87 -7.56
C VAL A 82 -11.18 10.09 -6.26
N TYR A 83 -9.99 10.11 -5.65
CA TYR A 83 -9.73 9.34 -4.43
C TYR A 83 -10.43 9.91 -3.20
N ASP A 84 -10.57 11.24 -3.09
CA ASP A 84 -11.40 11.89 -2.08
C ASP A 84 -12.85 11.41 -2.19
N LYS A 85 -13.40 11.37 -3.40
CA LYS A 85 -14.76 10.90 -3.64
C LYS A 85 -14.95 9.42 -3.24
N ILE A 86 -13.96 8.57 -3.51
CA ILE A 86 -13.95 7.15 -3.11
C ILE A 86 -13.90 7.02 -1.59
N ASN A 87 -13.03 7.78 -0.94
CA ASN A 87 -12.88 7.82 0.51
C ASN A 87 -14.16 8.29 1.21
N GLU A 88 -14.81 9.33 0.69
CA GLU A 88 -16.12 9.81 1.15
C GLU A 88 -17.22 8.75 1.03
N ASP A 89 -17.13 7.84 0.05
CA ASP A 89 -18.07 6.73 -0.14
C ASP A 89 -17.74 5.48 0.71
N GLY A 90 -16.74 5.57 1.59
CA GLY A 90 -16.34 4.49 2.51
C GLY A 90 -15.06 3.77 2.12
N GLY A 91 -14.35 4.23 1.09
CA GLY A 91 -13.07 3.68 0.67
C GLY A 91 -13.20 2.37 -0.12
N ILE A 92 -12.11 1.60 -0.18
CA ILE A 92 -12.05 0.30 -0.86
C ILE A 92 -11.73 -0.78 0.17
N CYS A 93 -12.60 -1.78 0.30
CA CYS A 93 -12.43 -2.87 1.28
C CYS A 93 -12.19 -2.32 2.71
N ASP A 94 -13.01 -1.34 3.12
CA ASP A 94 -12.92 -0.62 4.40
C ASP A 94 -11.60 0.16 4.63
N ARG A 95 -10.83 0.42 3.56
CA ARG A 95 -9.57 1.18 3.60
C ARG A 95 -9.69 2.52 2.89
N GLN A 96 -9.10 3.55 3.49
CA GLN A 96 -8.94 4.86 2.88
C GLN A 96 -7.75 4.88 1.93
N ILE A 97 -7.83 5.68 0.87
CA ILE A 97 -6.74 5.85 -0.09
C ILE A 97 -5.92 7.09 0.28
N GLU A 98 -4.61 6.93 0.40
CA GLU A 98 -3.66 8.02 0.61
C GLU A 98 -2.70 8.15 -0.58
N LEU A 99 -2.33 9.39 -0.91
CA LEU A 99 -1.41 9.70 -2.00
C LEU A 99 -0.08 10.23 -1.46
N ILE A 100 1.03 9.58 -1.84
CA ILE A 100 2.37 10.14 -1.67
C ILE A 100 2.74 10.86 -2.97
N VAL A 101 2.88 12.19 -2.90
CA VAL A 101 3.17 13.03 -4.07
C VAL A 101 4.58 13.59 -3.98
N GLU A 102 5.44 13.19 -4.91
CA GLU A 102 6.83 13.61 -4.99
C GLU A 102 7.14 14.34 -6.29
N ASP A 103 7.81 15.49 -6.17
CA ASP A 103 8.21 16.34 -7.29
C ASP A 103 9.66 16.08 -7.70
N HIS A 104 9.84 15.47 -8.87
CA HIS A 104 11.14 15.26 -9.48
C HIS A 104 11.58 16.42 -10.38
N GLY A 105 10.76 17.46 -10.60
CA GLY A 105 11.15 18.67 -11.35
C GLY A 105 11.58 18.38 -12.80
N TYR A 106 11.04 17.32 -13.38
CA TYR A 106 11.45 16.76 -14.67
C TYR A 106 12.94 16.33 -14.78
N ASP A 107 13.57 16.01 -13.64
CA ASP A 107 14.94 15.47 -13.58
C ASP A 107 14.94 13.94 -13.38
N VAL A 108 15.68 13.23 -14.25
CA VAL A 108 15.71 11.76 -14.26
C VAL A 108 16.39 11.18 -13.01
N GLN A 109 17.51 11.77 -12.56
CA GLN A 109 18.23 11.24 -11.40
C GLN A 109 17.42 11.42 -10.12
N ARG A 110 16.75 12.56 -9.99
CA ARG A 110 15.83 12.84 -8.90
C ARG A 110 14.63 11.90 -8.91
N ALA A 111 14.05 11.61 -10.08
CA ALA A 111 12.96 10.65 -10.20
C ALA A 111 13.36 9.25 -9.71
N VAL A 112 14.55 8.76 -10.09
CA VAL A 112 15.07 7.46 -9.62
C VAL A 112 15.26 7.43 -8.10
N GLN A 113 15.81 8.50 -7.51
CA GLN A 113 16.00 8.61 -6.06
C GLN A 113 14.66 8.67 -5.31
N LEU A 114 13.70 9.42 -5.81
CA LEU A 114 12.37 9.53 -5.20
C LEU A 114 11.59 8.22 -5.34
N TYR A 115 11.68 7.54 -6.49
CA TYR A 115 11.07 6.23 -6.66
C TYR A 115 11.56 5.21 -5.63
N ALA A 116 12.87 5.11 -5.42
CA ALA A 116 13.44 4.20 -4.42
C ALA A 116 13.01 4.53 -2.97
N GLN A 117 12.56 5.75 -2.70
CA GLN A 117 12.03 6.15 -1.39
C GLN A 117 10.54 5.83 -1.24
N VAL A 118 9.78 5.91 -2.33
CA VAL A 118 8.31 5.75 -2.33
C VAL A 118 7.90 4.30 -2.55
N GLU A 119 8.60 3.56 -3.40
CA GLU A 119 8.27 2.18 -3.82
C GLU A 119 8.00 1.21 -2.65
N PRO A 120 8.76 1.20 -1.55
CA PRO A 120 8.53 0.27 -0.44
C PRO A 120 7.24 0.52 0.35
N ASP A 121 6.63 1.70 0.20
CA ASP A 121 5.50 2.16 1.01
C ASP A 121 4.21 2.33 0.19
N VAL A 122 4.20 1.97 -1.10
CA VAL A 122 3.05 2.14 -2.00
C VAL A 122 2.66 0.83 -2.67
N LEU A 123 1.35 0.66 -2.89
CA LEU A 123 0.79 -0.48 -3.62
C LEU A 123 0.99 -0.35 -5.14
N GLY A 124 1.07 0.89 -5.63
CA GLY A 124 1.04 1.19 -7.05
C GLY A 124 1.37 2.65 -7.33
N MET A 125 1.84 2.93 -8.54
CA MET A 125 2.07 4.28 -9.03
C MET A 125 0.86 4.73 -9.86
N THR A 126 -0.03 5.53 -9.27
CA THR A 126 -1.19 6.08 -10.01
C THR A 126 -0.79 7.16 -11.02
N GLN A 127 0.41 7.71 -10.86
CA GLN A 127 0.98 8.66 -11.81
C GLN A 127 2.51 8.60 -11.79
N LEU A 128 3.11 8.45 -12.96
CA LEU A 128 4.53 8.66 -13.20
C LEU A 128 4.70 9.52 -14.47
N ILE A 129 5.08 10.80 -14.32
CA ILE A 129 5.22 11.73 -15.45
C ILE A 129 6.56 11.56 -16.16
N GLY A 130 6.50 11.57 -17.49
CA GLY A 130 7.64 11.81 -18.39
C GLY A 130 8.38 10.56 -18.84
N SER A 131 8.55 10.43 -20.15
CA SER A 131 9.13 9.26 -20.79
C SER A 131 10.55 8.91 -20.33
N PRO A 132 11.50 9.85 -20.20
CA PRO A 132 12.85 9.48 -19.75
C PRO A 132 12.88 9.04 -18.29
N MET A 133 11.99 9.58 -17.43
CA MET A 133 11.86 9.15 -16.03
C MET A 133 11.31 7.73 -15.95
N THR A 134 10.20 7.44 -16.65
CA THR A 134 9.64 6.08 -16.69
C THR A 134 10.61 5.08 -17.32
N THR A 135 11.29 5.46 -18.40
CA THR A 135 12.26 4.58 -19.08
C THR A 135 13.41 4.18 -18.14
N ALA A 136 13.91 5.12 -17.33
CA ALA A 136 14.98 4.85 -16.37
C ALA A 136 14.57 3.88 -15.24
N LEU A 137 13.26 3.67 -15.04
CA LEU A 137 12.69 2.85 -13.98
C LEU A 137 12.15 1.50 -14.48
N LEU A 138 12.19 1.21 -15.79
CA LEU A 138 11.54 0.02 -16.36
C LEU A 138 12.04 -1.29 -15.76
N ASP A 139 13.35 -1.42 -15.52
CA ASP A 139 13.92 -2.62 -14.91
C ASP A 139 13.40 -2.79 -13.48
N THR A 140 13.45 -1.73 -12.66
CA THR A 140 12.94 -1.75 -11.29
C THR A 140 11.44 -2.02 -11.23
N ILE A 141 10.64 -1.40 -12.12
CA ILE A 141 9.20 -1.65 -12.23
C ILE A 141 8.92 -3.12 -12.57
N THR A 142 9.74 -3.74 -13.42
CA THR A 142 9.63 -5.17 -13.75
C THR A 142 9.99 -6.06 -12.57
N GLU A 143 11.08 -5.75 -11.87
CA GLU A 143 11.58 -6.53 -10.73
C GLU A 143 10.64 -6.47 -9.52
N THR A 144 10.00 -5.32 -9.29
CA THR A 144 9.08 -5.07 -8.17
C THR A 144 7.63 -5.36 -8.53
N GLU A 145 7.34 -5.68 -9.79
CA GLU A 145 5.97 -5.87 -10.31
C GLU A 145 5.06 -4.66 -10.06
N MET A 146 5.65 -3.46 -9.97
CA MET A 146 4.96 -2.24 -9.58
C MET A 146 4.02 -1.74 -10.69
N VAL A 147 2.72 -1.94 -10.51
CA VAL A 147 1.72 -1.41 -11.44
C VAL A 147 1.82 0.12 -11.50
N THR A 148 2.10 0.62 -12.70
CA THR A 148 2.42 2.03 -12.92
C THR A 148 1.62 2.61 -14.07
N ALA A 149 0.87 3.68 -13.80
CA ALA A 149 0.17 4.47 -14.80
C ALA A 149 1.05 5.66 -15.24
N PRO A 150 1.68 5.62 -16.42
CA PRO A 150 2.50 6.72 -16.89
C PRO A 150 1.62 7.86 -17.43
N ALA A 151 2.05 9.08 -17.19
CA ALA A 151 1.65 10.25 -17.97
C ALA A 151 2.76 10.53 -18.99
N SER A 152 2.94 9.56 -19.89
CA SER A 152 3.95 9.48 -20.94
C SER A 152 3.53 8.41 -21.94
N TRP A 153 3.68 8.68 -23.23
CA TRP A 153 3.14 7.84 -24.31
C TRP A 153 4.20 7.28 -25.28
N ALA A 154 5.44 7.13 -24.81
CA ALA A 154 6.48 6.48 -25.60
C ALA A 154 6.14 4.98 -25.78
N SER A 155 6.06 4.51 -27.02
CA SER A 155 5.62 3.14 -27.33
C SER A 155 6.51 2.06 -26.72
N THR A 156 7.79 2.36 -26.48
CA THR A 156 8.73 1.48 -25.79
C THR A 156 8.28 1.11 -24.37
N LEU A 157 7.45 1.93 -23.72
CA LEU A 157 6.96 1.64 -22.37
C LEU A 157 5.95 0.48 -22.35
N LEU A 158 5.31 0.17 -23.47
CA LEU A 158 4.33 -0.93 -23.59
C LEU A 158 4.97 -2.32 -23.54
N GLU A 159 6.31 -2.40 -23.63
CA GLU A 159 7.03 -3.67 -23.52
C GLU A 159 7.01 -4.23 -22.08
N ASN A 160 6.77 -3.36 -21.09
CA ASN A 160 6.67 -3.75 -19.68
C ASN A 160 5.19 -4.04 -19.31
N PRO A 161 4.85 -5.25 -18.84
CA PRO A 161 3.46 -5.63 -18.55
C PRO A 161 2.84 -4.89 -17.37
N TYR A 162 3.64 -4.26 -16.52
CA TYR A 162 3.19 -3.49 -15.36
C TYR A 162 2.92 -2.01 -15.69
N ILE A 163 3.15 -1.59 -16.94
CA ILE A 163 2.83 -0.25 -17.41
C ILE A 163 1.40 -0.20 -17.95
N LEU A 164 0.56 0.62 -17.32
CA LEU A 164 -0.82 0.86 -17.72
C LEU A 164 -0.95 2.19 -18.46
N MET A 165 -0.52 2.21 -19.72
CA MET A 165 -0.65 3.40 -20.56
C MET A 165 -2.10 3.62 -21.01
N ALA A 166 -2.67 4.77 -20.65
CA ALA A 166 -3.99 5.19 -21.13
C ALA A 166 -3.86 6.03 -22.41
N GLY A 167 -4.62 5.70 -23.46
CA GLY A 167 -4.64 6.48 -24.70
C GLY A 167 -3.79 5.87 -25.82
N THR A 168 -3.35 6.72 -26.75
CA THR A 168 -2.52 6.34 -27.91
C THR A 168 -1.05 6.64 -27.66
N THR A 169 -0.16 5.88 -28.29
CA THR A 169 1.28 6.16 -28.26
C THR A 169 1.65 7.33 -29.17
N TYR A 170 2.74 8.04 -28.84
CA TYR A 170 3.18 9.23 -29.59
C TYR A 170 3.43 8.94 -31.08
N ASP A 171 3.92 7.75 -31.41
CA ASP A 171 4.13 7.34 -32.82
C ASP A 171 2.81 7.25 -33.60
N LEU A 172 1.74 6.75 -32.99
CA LEU A 172 0.40 6.74 -33.58
C LEU A 172 -0.20 8.14 -33.70
N GLU A 173 -0.02 8.99 -32.69
CA GLU A 173 -0.47 10.39 -32.74
C GLU A 173 0.22 11.17 -33.87
N MET A 174 1.54 11.01 -34.00
CA MET A 174 2.31 11.66 -35.07
C MET A 174 1.90 11.19 -36.47
N ILE A 175 1.46 9.94 -36.62
CA ILE A 175 0.97 9.42 -37.90
C ILE A 175 -0.43 9.98 -38.22
N ASN A 176 -1.28 10.16 -37.20
CA ASN A 176 -2.69 10.48 -37.39
C ASN A 176 -3.01 11.98 -37.49
N GLY A 177 -2.13 12.87 -37.01
CA GLY A 177 -2.25 14.33 -37.15
C GLY A 177 -3.43 14.92 -36.40
#